data_AF-A0A3D2F9I2-F1
#
_entry.id   AF-A0A3D2F9I2-F1
#
_cell.length_a   1.000
_cell.length_b   1.000
_cell.length_c   1.000
_cell.angle_alpha   90.00
_cell.angle_beta   90.00
_cell.angle_gamma   90.00
#
_symmetry.space_group_name_H-M   'P 1'
#
loop_
_entity.id
_entity.type
_entity.pdbx_description
1 polymer ?
#
loop_
_entity_poly.entity_id
_entity_poly.type
_entity_poly.pdbx_seq_one_letter_code
_entity_poly.pdbx_strand_id
1 'polypeptide(L)'
;VEGVQAADGTLHPVQQAFIDELSPQCGFCTPGFVVSMATAHLNGDTDHDVALAGNLCRCTGYAPIIRAAKAAENAPVPAHMVETPPILRAKPKEKDLVPTDLEGFANWYEANPETTLIAGATDVGLWVTKHFSDLGQTAFLNRIPELRGISETDDEIHVGAMTTLTELLETMKTKHPSFATLIKRYGSTQVRNAATIGGNIANGS
;
A
#
# COMPACT_ATOMS: atom_id res chain seq x y z
N VAL A 1 13.17 3.63 -7.66
CA VAL A 1 13.84 4.81 -7.01
C VAL A 1 14.28 5.86 -8.04
N GLU A 2 14.62 5.43 -9.25
CA GLU A 2 15.00 6.19 -10.43
C GLU A 2 14.02 7.31 -10.86
N GLY A 3 12.74 7.25 -10.46
CA GLY A 3 11.76 8.31 -10.71
C GLY A 3 11.55 9.29 -9.56
N VAL A 4 12.29 9.16 -8.45
CA VAL A 4 12.18 10.10 -7.32
C VAL A 4 12.95 11.39 -7.60
N GLN A 5 14.08 11.28 -8.29
CA GLN A 5 14.86 12.42 -8.79
C GLN A 5 14.09 13.15 -9.90
N ALA A 6 14.22 14.47 -9.96
CA ALA A 6 13.67 15.24 -11.07
C ALA A 6 14.40 14.94 -12.40
N ALA A 7 13.74 15.19 -13.52
CA ALA A 7 14.29 14.90 -14.85
C ALA A 7 15.57 15.68 -15.20
N ASP A 8 15.79 16.83 -14.56
CA ASP A 8 17.00 17.65 -14.69
C ASP A 8 18.18 17.14 -13.83
N GLY A 9 17.98 16.06 -13.06
CA GLY A 9 18.96 15.51 -12.14
C GLY A 9 18.91 16.10 -10.73
N THR A 10 17.98 17.01 -10.43
CA THR A 10 17.81 17.53 -9.07
C THR A 10 17.31 16.43 -8.14
N LEU A 11 18.05 16.16 -7.05
CA LEU A 11 17.66 15.18 -6.04
C LEU A 11 16.41 15.64 -5.29
N HIS A 12 15.53 14.69 -4.98
CA HIS A 12 14.45 14.93 -4.05
C HIS A 12 15.02 15.27 -2.65
N PRO A 13 14.39 16.14 -1.84
CA PRO A 13 14.87 16.49 -0.50
C PRO A 13 15.25 15.29 0.38
N VAL A 14 14.42 14.24 0.37
CA VAL A 14 14.71 12.94 1.00
C VAL A 14 16.03 12.32 0.52
N GLN A 15 16.32 12.31 -0.78
CA GLN A 15 17.56 11.73 -1.31
C GLN A 15 18.78 12.51 -0.82
N GLN A 16 18.69 13.84 -0.83
CA GLN A 16 19.76 14.72 -0.33
C GLN A 16 19.98 14.52 1.17
N ALA A 17 18.91 14.55 1.97
CA ALA A 17 18.99 14.31 3.41
C ALA A 17 19.54 12.92 3.75
N PHE A 18 19.24 11.89 2.94
CA PHE A 18 19.79 10.55 3.12
C PHE A 18 21.31 10.52 2.98
N ILE A 19 21.87 11.33 2.06
CA ILE A 19 23.31 11.51 1.87
C ILE A 19 23.91 12.28 3.04
N ASP A 20 23.33 13.43 3.37
CA ASP A 20 23.86 14.37 4.37
C ASP A 20 23.92 13.72 5.77
N GLU A 21 22.95 12.88 6.11
CA GLU A 21 22.87 12.17 7.39
C GLU A 21 23.65 10.85 7.42
N LEU A 22 24.42 10.54 6.36
CA LEU A 22 25.22 9.31 6.21
C LEU A 22 24.36 8.05 6.43
N SER A 23 23.15 8.06 5.88
CA SER A 23 22.17 6.98 6.05
C SER A 23 22.51 5.68 5.32
N PRO A 24 23.17 5.67 4.14
CA PRO A 24 23.62 4.43 3.51
C PRO A 24 24.87 3.84 4.18
N GLN A 25 24.90 2.51 4.29
CA GLN A 25 26.15 1.74 4.45
C GLN A 25 26.32 0.79 3.25
N CYS A 26 25.69 -0.39 3.29
CA CYS A 26 25.74 -1.32 2.14
C CYS A 26 24.88 -0.86 0.94
N GLY A 27 23.96 0.08 1.16
CA GLY A 27 23.10 0.66 0.12
C GLY A 27 21.90 -0.18 -0.32
N PHE A 28 21.81 -1.46 0.04
CA PHE A 28 20.79 -2.37 -0.50
C PHE A 28 19.35 -1.97 -0.13
N CYS A 29 19.11 -1.54 1.12
CA CYS A 29 17.79 -1.10 1.57
C CYS A 29 17.45 0.34 1.17
N THR A 30 18.44 1.12 0.72
CA THR A 30 18.29 2.56 0.44
C THR A 30 17.14 2.86 -0.53
N PRO A 31 16.95 2.12 -1.65
CA PRO A 31 15.83 2.38 -2.56
C PRO A 31 14.45 2.31 -1.87
N GLY A 32 14.23 1.31 -1.01
CA GLY A 32 12.96 1.12 -0.30
C GLY A 32 12.68 2.24 0.71
N PHE A 33 13.70 2.65 1.46
CA PHE A 33 13.61 3.78 2.37
C PHE A 33 13.35 5.09 1.63
N VAL A 34 14.12 5.40 0.58
CA VAL A 34 13.96 6.64 -0.19
C VAL A 34 12.56 6.75 -0.78
N VAL A 35 12.02 5.68 -1.37
CA VAL A 35 10.64 5.69 -1.90
C VAL A 35 9.62 5.88 -0.78
N SER A 36 9.75 5.14 0.34
CA SER A 36 8.80 5.25 1.45
C SER A 36 8.82 6.63 2.11
N MET A 37 10.01 7.21 2.29
CA MET A 37 10.19 8.57 2.83
C MET A 37 9.69 9.63 1.84
N ALA A 38 9.89 9.45 0.53
CA ALA A 38 9.36 10.36 -0.48
C ALA A 38 7.82 10.34 -0.51
N THR A 39 7.20 9.16 -0.36
CA THR A 39 5.74 9.05 -0.20
C THR A 39 5.25 9.70 1.09
N ALA A 40 5.93 9.48 2.23
CA ALA A 40 5.60 10.14 3.49
C ALA A 40 5.71 11.67 3.37
N HIS A 41 6.79 12.17 2.77
CA HIS A 41 6.99 13.59 2.50
C HIS A 41 5.90 14.20 1.61
N LEU A 42 5.54 13.51 0.51
CA LEU A 42 4.45 13.92 -0.38
C LEU A 42 3.11 14.06 0.36
N ASN A 43 2.83 13.15 1.29
CA ASN A 43 1.58 13.13 2.05
C ASN A 43 1.61 14.01 3.32
N GLY A 44 2.78 14.55 3.70
CA GLY A 44 2.96 15.26 4.98
C GLY A 44 2.98 14.35 6.21
N ASP A 45 3.25 13.06 6.04
CA ASP A 45 3.33 12.10 7.14
C ASP A 45 4.62 12.29 7.97
N THR A 46 4.46 12.53 9.28
CA THR A 46 5.59 12.76 10.22
C THR A 46 5.81 11.62 11.22
N ASP A 47 4.93 10.62 11.25
CA ASP A 47 5.10 9.41 12.05
C ASP A 47 6.00 8.39 11.31
N HIS A 48 7.31 8.69 11.30
CA HIS A 48 8.30 7.89 10.54
C HIS A 48 8.44 6.47 11.04
N ASP A 49 8.21 6.21 12.33
CA ASP A 49 8.25 4.85 12.87
C ASP A 49 7.18 3.97 12.21
N VAL A 50 6.02 4.56 11.88
CA VAL A 50 4.93 3.87 11.18
C VAL A 50 5.16 3.81 9.68
N ALA A 51 5.54 4.93 9.07
CA ALA A 51 5.79 5.00 7.63
C ALA A 51 6.91 4.04 7.20
N LEU A 52 7.92 3.87 8.05
CA LEU A 52 9.12 3.11 7.73
C LEU A 52 9.16 1.71 8.35
N ALA A 53 8.17 1.30 9.14
CA ALA A 53 8.14 -0.01 9.80
C ALA A 53 8.35 -1.21 8.85
N GLY A 54 7.92 -1.09 7.58
CA GLY A 54 8.09 -2.12 6.56
C GLY A 54 9.45 -2.16 5.87
N ASN A 55 10.34 -1.20 6.16
CA ASN A 55 11.68 -1.13 5.59
C ASN A 55 12.72 -1.62 6.59
N LEU A 56 13.40 -2.71 6.26
CA LEU A 56 14.41 -3.28 7.13
C LEU A 56 15.81 -2.79 6.77
N CYS A 57 16.55 -2.32 7.76
CA CYS A 57 17.97 -2.02 7.64
C CYS A 57 18.76 -2.83 8.68
N ARG A 58 19.78 -3.55 8.23
CA ARG A 58 20.64 -4.34 9.15
C ARG A 58 21.96 -3.65 9.49
N CYS A 59 22.33 -2.59 8.77
CA CYS A 59 23.65 -1.98 8.87
C CYS A 59 23.66 -0.73 9.78
N THR A 60 22.64 0.13 9.66
CA THR A 60 22.73 1.53 10.15
C THR A 60 22.20 1.74 11.56
N GLY A 61 21.44 0.78 12.10
CA GLY A 61 20.72 0.96 13.37
C GLY A 61 19.58 1.97 13.30
N TYR A 62 19.10 2.33 12.10
CA TYR A 62 17.96 3.22 11.80
C TYR A 62 18.11 4.71 12.18
N ALA A 63 18.85 5.04 13.24
CA ALA A 63 19.00 6.42 13.70
C ALA A 63 19.35 7.45 12.60
N PRO A 64 20.33 7.23 11.69
CA PRO A 64 20.61 8.20 10.62
C PRO A 64 19.45 8.35 9.63
N ILE A 65 18.72 7.26 9.35
CA ILE A 65 17.56 7.27 8.44
C ILE A 65 16.43 8.14 9.01
N ILE A 66 16.17 8.02 10.32
CA ILE A 66 15.16 8.85 10.99
C ILE A 66 15.57 10.33 11.01
N ARG A 67 16.86 10.64 11.17
CA ARG A 67 17.34 12.03 11.04
C ARG A 67 17.13 12.56 9.62
N ALA A 68 17.43 11.75 8.60
CA ALA A 68 17.21 12.14 7.20
C ALA A 68 15.72 12.41 6.90
N ALA A 69 14.83 11.57 7.43
CA ALA A 69 13.38 11.74 7.26
C ALA A 69 12.91 13.07 7.87
N LYS A 70 13.31 13.33 9.13
CA LYS A 70 12.98 14.59 9.83
C LYS A 70 13.55 15.82 9.14
N ALA A 71 14.79 15.73 8.62
CA ALA A 71 15.43 16.84 7.91
C ALA A 71 14.68 17.20 6.61
N ALA A 72 14.03 16.24 5.97
CA ALA A 72 13.27 16.45 4.74
C ALA A 72 11.84 16.95 4.96
N GLU A 73 11.24 16.80 6.15
CA GLU A 73 9.80 17.06 6.41
C GLU A 73 9.29 18.42 5.92
N ASN A 74 10.08 19.48 6.13
CA ASN A 74 9.67 20.85 5.85
C ASN A 74 10.16 21.36 4.49
N ALA A 75 10.83 20.52 3.70
CA ALA A 75 11.25 20.90 2.37
C ALA A 75 10.02 21.01 1.45
N PRO A 76 10.04 21.90 0.44
CA PRO A 76 8.99 21.91 -0.56
C PRO A 76 8.92 20.58 -1.31
N VAL A 77 7.71 20.05 -1.46
CA VAL A 77 7.46 18.89 -2.32
C VAL A 77 7.78 19.26 -3.78
N PRO A 78 8.70 18.54 -4.45
CA PRO A 78 9.01 18.82 -5.85
C PRO A 78 7.78 18.65 -6.75
N ALA A 79 7.62 19.54 -7.74
CA ALA A 79 6.42 19.55 -8.60
C ALA A 79 6.17 18.22 -9.34
N HIS A 80 7.22 17.53 -9.77
CA HIS A 80 7.08 16.25 -10.48
C HIS A 80 6.52 15.12 -9.59
N MET A 81 6.56 15.26 -8.27
CA MET A 81 6.00 14.28 -7.33
C MET A 81 4.47 14.38 -7.21
N VAL A 82 3.87 15.51 -7.60
CA VAL A 82 2.42 15.73 -7.60
C VAL A 82 1.80 15.56 -8.99
N GLU A 83 2.61 15.39 -10.03
CA GLU A 83 2.11 15.17 -11.39
C GLU A 83 1.39 13.83 -11.48
N THR A 84 0.21 13.82 -12.10
CA THR A 84 -0.54 12.58 -12.33
C THR A 84 0.19 11.75 -13.39
N PRO A 85 0.69 10.54 -13.06
CA PRO A 85 1.34 9.72 -14.05
C PRO A 85 0.33 9.29 -15.13
N PRO A 86 0.79 9.05 -16.37
CA PRO A 86 -0.09 8.54 -17.42
C PRO A 86 -0.72 7.21 -17.00
N ILE A 87 -2.01 7.03 -17.26
CA ILE A 87 -2.71 5.76 -16.99
C ILE A 87 -2.14 4.69 -17.92
N LEU A 88 -1.27 3.83 -17.37
CA LEU A 88 -0.77 2.66 -18.08
C LEU A 88 -1.85 1.57 -18.09
N ARG A 89 -2.47 1.35 -19.25
CA ARG A 89 -3.42 0.25 -19.45
C ARG A 89 -2.68 -1.00 -19.91
N ALA A 90 -2.38 -1.90 -18.98
CA ALA A 90 -1.98 -3.26 -19.35
C ALA A 90 -3.20 -4.05 -19.86
N LYS A 91 -3.01 -4.85 -20.91
CA LYS A 91 -4.00 -5.85 -21.31
C LYS A 91 -3.97 -6.99 -20.28
N PRO A 92 -5.10 -7.36 -19.66
CA PRO A 92 -5.17 -8.57 -18.84
C PRO A 92 -4.74 -9.78 -19.67
N LYS A 93 -4.21 -10.82 -19.02
CA LYS A 93 -4.09 -12.12 -19.69
C LYS A 93 -5.50 -12.65 -19.94
N GLU A 94 -5.68 -13.41 -21.01
CA GLU A 94 -7.02 -13.93 -21.41
C GLU A 94 -7.73 -14.70 -20.30
N LYS A 95 -6.98 -15.29 -19.35
CA LYS A 95 -7.53 -16.06 -18.23
C LYS A 95 -7.90 -15.25 -16.98
N ASP A 96 -7.52 -13.98 -16.91
CA ASP A 96 -7.72 -13.14 -15.71
C ASP A 96 -8.97 -12.26 -15.90
N LEU A 97 -9.93 -12.38 -14.98
CA LEU A 97 -11.11 -11.53 -14.94
C LEU A 97 -10.80 -10.23 -14.17
N VAL A 98 -11.23 -9.09 -14.71
CA VAL A 98 -11.11 -7.79 -14.03
C VAL A 98 -12.48 -7.12 -14.01
N PRO A 99 -13.39 -7.58 -13.13
CA PRO A 99 -14.77 -7.09 -13.07
C PRO A 99 -14.84 -5.62 -12.67
N THR A 100 -15.86 -4.93 -13.15
CA THR A 100 -16.08 -3.48 -12.90
C THR A 100 -17.41 -3.17 -12.22
N ASP A 101 -18.22 -4.19 -11.95
CA ASP A 101 -19.54 -4.10 -11.33
C ASP A 101 -19.78 -5.35 -10.47
N LEU A 102 -20.51 -5.17 -9.37
CA LEU A 102 -20.71 -6.24 -8.39
C LEU A 102 -21.70 -7.30 -8.87
N GLU A 103 -22.80 -6.88 -9.50
CA GLU A 103 -23.87 -7.78 -9.92
C GLU A 103 -23.41 -8.77 -10.99
N GLY A 104 -22.76 -8.27 -12.05
CA GLY A 104 -22.20 -9.10 -13.11
C GLY A 104 -21.10 -10.02 -12.60
N PHE A 105 -20.26 -9.53 -11.67
CA PHE A 105 -19.27 -10.37 -11.03
C PHE A 105 -19.90 -11.49 -10.19
N ALA A 106 -20.91 -11.20 -9.39
CA ALA A 106 -21.59 -12.19 -8.56
C ALA A 106 -22.21 -13.31 -9.42
N ASN A 107 -22.93 -12.93 -10.48
CA ASN A 107 -23.52 -13.89 -11.43
C ASN A 107 -22.44 -14.73 -12.13
N TRP A 108 -21.32 -14.11 -12.50
CA TRP A 108 -20.21 -14.83 -13.13
C TRP A 108 -19.52 -15.79 -12.16
N TYR A 109 -19.30 -15.38 -10.91
CA TYR A 109 -18.59 -16.20 -9.92
C TYR A 109 -19.41 -17.41 -9.48
N GLU A 110 -20.74 -17.31 -9.45
CA GLU A 110 -21.62 -18.46 -9.25
C GLU A 110 -21.40 -19.56 -10.30
N ALA A 111 -21.17 -19.16 -11.56
CA ALA A 111 -20.85 -20.10 -12.64
C ALA A 111 -19.38 -20.56 -12.66
N ASN A 112 -18.48 -19.89 -11.94
CA ASN A 112 -17.03 -20.15 -11.92
C ASN A 112 -16.49 -20.22 -10.48
N PRO A 113 -17.01 -21.12 -9.62
CA PRO A 113 -16.75 -21.10 -8.17
C PRO A 113 -15.29 -21.38 -7.80
N GLU A 114 -14.56 -22.09 -8.66
CA GLU A 114 -13.13 -22.41 -8.47
C GLU A 114 -12.20 -21.23 -8.77
N THR A 115 -12.74 -20.06 -9.13
CA THR A 115 -11.93 -18.87 -9.41
C THR A 115 -11.23 -18.38 -8.16
N THR A 116 -9.91 -18.18 -8.24
CA THR A 116 -9.14 -17.55 -7.18
C THR A 116 -9.41 -16.05 -7.16
N LEU A 117 -10.06 -15.58 -6.10
CA LEU A 117 -10.34 -14.16 -5.91
C LEU A 117 -9.10 -13.42 -5.38
N ILE A 118 -8.75 -12.31 -6.01
CA ILE A 118 -7.60 -11.49 -5.66
C ILE A 118 -8.07 -10.07 -5.30
N ALA A 119 -7.97 -9.76 -4.01
CA ALA A 119 -8.13 -8.40 -3.48
C ALA A 119 -6.77 -7.67 -3.45
N GLY A 120 -6.19 -7.50 -2.26
CA GLY A 120 -4.87 -6.87 -2.07
C GLY A 120 -3.66 -7.73 -2.43
N ALA A 121 -3.88 -9.03 -2.71
CA ALA A 121 -2.85 -10.03 -3.00
C ALA A 121 -1.76 -10.21 -1.91
N THR A 122 -1.98 -9.72 -0.68
CA THR A 122 -0.98 -9.78 0.40
C THR A 122 -0.79 -11.18 0.97
N ASP A 123 -1.79 -12.05 0.84
CA ASP A 123 -1.71 -13.47 1.20
C ASP A 123 -1.52 -14.34 -0.05
N VAL A 124 -2.42 -14.21 -1.04
CA VAL A 124 -2.36 -14.98 -2.31
C VAL A 124 -1.03 -14.80 -3.05
N GLY A 125 -0.38 -13.64 -2.96
CA GLY A 125 0.95 -13.43 -3.55
C GLY A 125 2.03 -14.36 -3.00
N LEU A 126 1.89 -14.83 -1.76
CA LEU A 126 2.81 -15.80 -1.16
C LEU A 126 2.62 -17.20 -1.74
N TRP A 127 1.42 -17.56 -2.19
CA TRP A 127 1.17 -18.84 -2.86
C TRP A 127 2.00 -18.95 -4.13
N VAL A 128 2.08 -17.88 -4.90
CA VAL A 128 2.91 -17.84 -6.11
C VAL A 128 4.40 -17.76 -5.76
N THR A 129 4.78 -16.83 -4.89
CA THR A 129 6.20 -16.49 -4.69
C THR A 129 6.95 -17.43 -3.74
N LYS A 130 6.25 -18.16 -2.86
CA LYS A 130 6.84 -19.06 -1.87
C LYS A 130 6.37 -20.50 -2.00
N HIS A 131 5.11 -20.72 -2.37
CA HIS A 131 4.58 -22.07 -2.59
C HIS A 131 4.65 -22.52 -4.05
N PHE A 132 4.99 -21.62 -4.97
CA PHE A 132 5.07 -21.88 -6.41
C PHE A 132 3.76 -22.45 -6.99
N SER A 133 2.64 -22.06 -6.39
CA SER A 133 1.31 -22.51 -6.79
C SER A 133 0.89 -21.87 -8.12
N ASP A 134 0.19 -22.64 -8.96
CA ASP A 134 -0.62 -22.09 -10.04
C ASP A 134 -1.98 -21.68 -9.47
N LEU A 135 -2.39 -20.44 -9.71
CA LEU A 135 -3.67 -19.90 -9.24
C LEU A 135 -4.84 -20.27 -10.14
N GLY A 136 -4.57 -20.90 -11.29
CA GLY A 136 -5.60 -21.24 -12.27
C GLY A 136 -6.26 -19.99 -12.85
N GLN A 137 -7.59 -19.93 -12.78
CA GLN A 137 -8.40 -18.77 -13.14
C GLN A 137 -8.43 -17.77 -11.99
N THR A 138 -8.22 -16.48 -12.29
CA THR A 138 -8.17 -15.43 -11.28
C THR A 138 -9.15 -14.30 -11.55
N ALA A 139 -9.64 -13.65 -10.50
CA ALA A 139 -10.44 -12.44 -10.59
C ALA A 139 -9.88 -11.33 -9.70
N PHE A 140 -9.52 -10.18 -10.29
CA PHE A 140 -8.99 -9.01 -9.57
C PHE A 140 -10.13 -8.05 -9.20
N LEU A 141 -10.48 -8.01 -7.92
CA LEU A 141 -11.68 -7.32 -7.42
C LEU A 141 -11.53 -5.80 -7.31
N ASN A 142 -10.33 -5.26 -7.51
CA ASN A 142 -9.97 -3.87 -7.21
C ASN A 142 -10.61 -2.83 -8.13
N ARG A 143 -11.41 -3.25 -9.13
CA ARG A 143 -12.16 -2.36 -10.02
C ARG A 143 -13.67 -2.39 -9.80
N ILE A 144 -14.17 -3.14 -8.82
CA ILE A 144 -15.58 -3.11 -8.40
C ILE A 144 -15.75 -2.00 -7.35
N PRO A 145 -16.24 -0.80 -7.71
CA PRO A 145 -16.35 0.31 -6.76
C PRO A 145 -17.30 0.01 -5.60
N GLU A 146 -18.34 -0.79 -5.81
CA GLU A 146 -19.37 -1.13 -4.81
C GLU A 146 -18.80 -1.95 -3.64
N LEU A 147 -17.65 -2.61 -3.84
CA LEU A 147 -16.98 -3.35 -2.78
C LEU A 147 -16.06 -2.48 -1.92
N ARG A 148 -15.80 -1.23 -2.27
CA ARG A 148 -14.86 -0.36 -1.53
C ARG A 148 -15.58 0.84 -0.93
N GLY A 149 -15.19 1.20 0.29
CA GLY A 149 -15.69 2.36 0.99
C GLY A 149 -16.30 2.01 2.34
N ILE A 150 -16.66 3.06 3.06
CA ILE A 150 -17.29 2.98 4.37
C ILE A 150 -18.52 3.90 4.33
N SER A 151 -19.67 3.37 4.72
CA SER A 151 -20.92 4.11 4.88
C SER A 151 -21.46 3.91 6.28
N GLU A 152 -22.12 4.93 6.81
CA GLU A 152 -22.62 4.94 8.19
C GLU A 152 -24.13 5.16 8.19
N THR A 153 -24.81 4.47 9.11
CA THR A 153 -26.17 4.77 9.56
C THR A 153 -26.11 5.19 11.04
N ASP A 154 -27.27 5.43 11.66
CA ASP A 154 -27.32 5.79 13.08
C ASP A 154 -26.81 4.66 14.00
N ASP A 155 -26.96 3.40 13.58
CA ASP A 155 -26.66 2.21 14.38
C ASP A 155 -25.54 1.32 13.81
N GLU A 156 -25.14 1.53 12.55
CA GLU A 156 -24.23 0.63 11.84
C GLU A 156 -23.13 1.35 11.05
N ILE A 157 -21.96 0.72 10.99
CA ILE A 157 -20.89 1.08 10.07
C ILE A 157 -20.75 -0.06 9.07
N HIS A 158 -21.09 0.21 7.80
CA HIS A 158 -20.90 -0.74 6.72
C HIS A 158 -19.54 -0.50 6.06
N VAL A 159 -18.73 -1.55 6.01
CA VAL A 159 -17.38 -1.51 5.43
C VAL A 159 -17.33 -2.47 4.25
N GLY A 160 -17.10 -1.93 3.05
CA GLY A 160 -16.94 -2.73 1.84
C GLY A 160 -15.73 -3.67 1.93
N ALA A 161 -15.86 -4.87 1.35
CA ALA A 161 -14.83 -5.91 1.40
C ALA A 161 -13.46 -5.47 0.83
N MET A 162 -13.46 -4.59 -0.17
CA MET A 162 -12.26 -4.04 -0.83
C MET A 162 -11.71 -2.79 -0.14
N THR A 163 -12.29 -2.34 0.99
CA THR A 163 -11.72 -1.26 1.80
C THR A 163 -10.38 -1.70 2.37
N THR A 164 -9.35 -0.90 2.09
CA THR A 164 -7.99 -1.16 2.55
C THR A 164 -7.88 -0.98 4.06
N LEU A 165 -6.91 -1.64 4.68
CA LEU A 165 -6.70 -1.48 6.12
C LEU A 165 -6.22 -0.05 6.47
N THR A 166 -5.60 0.66 5.53
CA THR A 166 -5.27 2.10 5.71
C THR A 166 -6.53 2.96 5.74
N GLU A 167 -7.47 2.76 4.81
CA GLU A 167 -8.75 3.50 4.83
C GLU A 167 -9.55 3.20 6.09
N LEU A 168 -9.62 1.92 6.47
CA LEU A 168 -10.28 1.50 7.70
C LEU A 168 -9.61 2.13 8.94
N LEU A 169 -8.28 2.17 8.99
CA LEU A 169 -7.54 2.81 10.07
C LEU A 169 -7.95 4.27 10.24
N GLU A 170 -7.97 5.05 9.16
CA GLU A 170 -8.31 6.48 9.23
C GLU A 170 -9.72 6.72 9.76
N THR A 171 -10.72 5.96 9.31
CA THR A 171 -12.09 6.06 9.81
C THR A 171 -12.19 5.62 11.28
N MET A 172 -11.50 4.55 11.65
CA MET A 172 -11.57 4.00 13.01
C MET A 172 -10.85 4.87 14.05
N LYS A 173 -9.93 5.77 13.65
CA LYS A 173 -9.24 6.69 14.59
C LYS A 173 -10.23 7.51 15.42
N THR A 174 -11.33 7.95 14.83
CA THR A 174 -12.35 8.75 15.51
C THR A 174 -13.45 7.89 16.14
N LYS A 175 -13.89 6.83 15.45
CA LYS A 175 -15.03 6.00 15.87
C LYS A 175 -14.66 4.96 16.92
N HIS A 176 -13.53 4.26 16.72
CA HIS A 176 -13.08 3.18 17.57
C HIS A 176 -11.55 3.25 17.78
N PRO A 177 -11.04 4.18 18.61
CA PRO A 177 -9.60 4.45 18.73
C PRO A 177 -8.77 3.24 19.19
N SER A 178 -9.35 2.36 20.01
CA SER A 178 -8.70 1.12 20.43
C SER A 178 -8.49 0.17 19.24
N PHE A 179 -9.48 0.06 18.35
CA PHE A 179 -9.37 -0.74 17.13
C PHE A 179 -8.40 -0.11 16.13
N ALA A 180 -8.40 1.23 15.98
CA ALA A 180 -7.39 1.92 15.19
C ALA A 180 -5.96 1.63 15.68
N THR A 181 -5.74 1.58 16.98
CA THR A 181 -4.44 1.22 17.57
C THR A 181 -4.00 -0.20 17.19
N LEU A 182 -4.95 -1.14 17.12
CA LEU A 182 -4.70 -2.49 16.62
C LEU A 182 -4.32 -2.47 15.14
N ILE A 183 -5.11 -1.82 14.29
CA ILE A 183 -4.88 -1.77 12.84
C ILE A 183 -3.53 -1.10 12.53
N LYS A 184 -3.13 -0.08 13.30
CA LYS A 184 -1.81 0.58 13.18
C LYS A 184 -0.64 -0.41 13.25
N ARG A 185 -0.81 -1.55 13.93
CA ARG A 185 0.18 -2.63 14.07
C ARG A 185 -0.06 -3.81 13.12
N TYR A 186 -1.11 -3.79 12.30
CA TYR A 186 -1.39 -4.80 11.29
C TYR A 186 -0.43 -4.65 10.12
N GLY A 187 0.48 -5.60 9.91
CA GLY A 187 1.49 -5.52 8.86
C GLY A 187 2.31 -4.22 8.91
N SER A 188 2.79 -3.77 7.76
CA SER A 188 3.39 -2.44 7.59
C SER A 188 2.45 -1.51 6.82
N THR A 189 2.77 -0.21 6.75
CA THR A 189 2.00 0.76 5.96
C THR A 189 1.86 0.33 4.50
N GLN A 190 2.92 -0.23 3.92
CA GLN A 190 2.93 -0.78 2.55
C GLN A 190 1.92 -1.92 2.39
N VAL A 191 1.85 -2.83 3.36
CA VAL A 191 0.87 -3.93 3.36
C VAL A 191 -0.53 -3.38 3.57
N ARG A 192 -0.76 -2.47 4.52
CA ARG A 192 -2.09 -1.89 4.80
C ARG A 192 -2.68 -1.10 3.63
N ASN A 193 -1.83 -0.48 2.82
CA ASN A 193 -2.24 0.24 1.61
C ASN A 193 -2.79 -0.68 0.51
N ALA A 194 -2.54 -2.00 0.60
CA ALA A 194 -3.03 -2.99 -0.36
C ALA A 194 -4.01 -4.00 0.27
N ALA A 195 -3.72 -4.48 1.47
CA ALA A 195 -4.53 -5.44 2.22
C ALA A 195 -5.92 -4.87 2.46
N THR A 196 -6.93 -5.71 2.28
CA THR A 196 -8.35 -5.33 2.42
C THR A 196 -8.98 -6.05 3.58
N ILE A 197 -10.01 -5.47 4.20
CA ILE A 197 -10.72 -6.09 5.31
C ILE A 197 -11.43 -7.38 4.89
N GLY A 198 -12.03 -7.41 3.70
CA GLY A 198 -12.67 -8.60 3.15
C GLY A 198 -11.65 -9.70 2.86
N GLY A 199 -10.49 -9.35 2.31
CA GLY A 199 -9.39 -10.30 2.13
C GLY A 199 -8.89 -10.89 3.46
N ASN A 200 -8.76 -10.06 4.51
CA ASN A 200 -8.36 -10.53 5.83
C ASN A 200 -9.38 -11.52 6.43
N ILE A 201 -10.68 -11.20 6.36
CA ILE A 201 -11.75 -12.08 6.86
C ILE A 201 -11.83 -13.38 6.04
N ALA A 202 -11.81 -13.27 4.71
CA ALA A 202 -11.92 -14.42 3.81
C ALA A 202 -10.72 -15.38 3.88
N ASN A 203 -9.53 -14.87 4.26
CA ASN A 203 -8.36 -15.70 4.49
C ASN A 203 -8.54 -16.64 5.70
N GLY A 204 -9.28 -16.22 6.73
CA GLY A 204 -9.66 -17.08 7.85
C GLY A 204 -8.52 -17.59 8.74
N SER A 205 -7.43 -16.82 8.86
CA SER A 205 -6.23 -17.16 9.65
C SER A 205 -6.34 -16.84 11.14
#